data_AF-A0A9D5VI25-F1
#
_entry.id   AF-A0A9D5VI25-F1
#
_cell.length_a   1.000
_cell.length_b   1.000
_cell.length_c   1.000
_cell.angle_alpha   90.00
_cell.angle_beta   90.00
_cell.angle_gamma   90.00
#
_symmetry.space_group_name_H-M   'P 1'
#
loop_
_entity.id
_entity.type
_entity.pdbx_description
1 polymer ?
#
loop_
_entity_poly.entity_id
_entity_poly.type
_entity_poly.pdbx_seq_one_letter_code
_entity_poly.pdbx_strand_id
1 'polypeptide(L)'
;MSARSMQSRLENLQQTAPGRKLRVTLIRPPVFFHKRSLSNEATPSLALAYITAYLRHHGYDPCWIDAMAEGLNATWELKNYPGFLGHGLTIEQILSRIPSDSEVIGFHAMFSSEWPMVRDLIMAVREKFPHALFVAGGEHLTALTEYSLRDCPALDIGARGEGEHRLLEILETVARGGAVNPVYRIGYL
;
A
#
# COMPACT_ATOMS: atom_id res chain seq x y z
N MET A 1 -8.65 14.89 5.21
CA MET A 1 -8.38 15.40 3.84
C MET A 1 -9.71 15.53 3.12
N SER A 2 -9.95 16.66 2.45
CA SER A 2 -11.21 16.90 1.76
C SER A 2 -11.32 15.95 0.56
N ALA A 3 -12.52 15.43 0.30
CA ALA A 3 -12.85 14.61 -0.87
C ALA A 3 -12.34 15.20 -2.20
N ARG A 4 -12.11 16.53 -2.26
CA ARG A 4 -11.47 17.21 -3.40
C ARG A 4 -10.07 16.69 -3.74
N SER A 5 -9.27 16.28 -2.75
CA SER A 5 -7.88 15.86 -2.97
C SER A 5 -7.75 14.47 -3.58
N MET A 6 -8.68 13.56 -3.28
CA MET A 6 -8.76 12.25 -3.92
C MET A 6 -9.37 12.37 -5.32
N GLN A 7 -10.41 13.19 -5.46
CA GLN A 7 -11.08 13.40 -6.74
C GLN A 7 -10.13 13.98 -7.81
N SER A 8 -9.27 14.93 -7.44
CA SER A 8 -8.26 15.45 -8.37
C SER A 8 -7.23 14.40 -8.80
N ARG A 9 -6.87 13.45 -7.93
CA ARG A 9 -5.99 12.32 -8.30
C ARG A 9 -6.67 11.40 -9.30
N LEU A 10 -7.95 11.07 -9.06
CA LEU A 10 -8.74 10.27 -10.00
C LEU A 10 -8.84 10.96 -11.36
N GLU A 11 -9.16 12.25 -11.40
CA GLU A 11 -9.25 13.03 -12.64
C GLU A 11 -7.93 13.03 -13.44
N ASN A 12 -6.78 13.08 -12.76
CA ASN A 12 -5.47 12.99 -13.42
C ASN A 12 -5.24 11.62 -14.08
N LEU A 13 -5.67 10.53 -13.43
CA LEU A 13 -5.49 9.16 -13.94
C LEU A 13 -6.44 8.84 -15.12
N GLN A 14 -7.58 9.53 -15.18
CA GLN A 14 -8.61 9.33 -16.21
C GLN A 14 -8.28 10.00 -17.54
N GLN A 15 -7.32 10.93 -17.60
CA GLN A 15 -6.89 11.62 -18.82
C GLN A 15 -6.01 10.76 -19.74
N THR A 16 -5.99 9.45 -19.53
CA THR A 16 -5.00 8.56 -20.15
C THR A 16 -5.57 7.84 -21.36
N ALA A 17 -4.70 7.49 -22.31
CA ALA A 17 -5.11 6.92 -23.60
C ALA A 17 -5.94 5.62 -23.42
N PRO A 18 -6.98 5.40 -24.25
CA PRO A 18 -7.82 4.21 -24.16
C PRO A 18 -6.99 2.92 -24.20
N GLY A 19 -7.22 2.02 -23.23
CA GLY A 19 -6.55 0.72 -23.17
C GLY A 19 -5.15 0.71 -22.52
N ARG A 20 -4.62 1.86 -22.09
CA ARG A 20 -3.37 1.92 -21.32
C ARG A 20 -3.58 1.38 -19.90
N LYS A 21 -2.67 0.53 -19.43
CA LYS A 21 -2.64 0.06 -18.05
C LYS A 21 -1.94 1.08 -17.15
N LEU A 22 -2.50 1.28 -15.95
CA LEU A 22 -1.89 2.12 -14.91
C LEU A 22 -0.57 1.52 -14.42
N ARG A 23 0.41 2.38 -14.09
CA ARG A 23 1.67 1.98 -13.45
C ARG A 23 1.45 1.74 -11.96
N VAL A 24 1.59 0.49 -11.55
CA VAL A 24 1.30 0.04 -10.18
C VAL A 24 2.61 -0.28 -9.46
N THR A 25 2.74 0.20 -8.23
CA THR A 25 3.80 -0.19 -7.30
C THR A 25 3.19 -0.77 -6.03
N LEU A 26 3.62 -1.97 -5.63
CA LEU A 26 3.14 -2.67 -4.44
C LEU A 26 4.24 -2.72 -3.39
N ILE A 27 3.92 -2.32 -2.16
CA ILE A 27 4.88 -2.21 -1.07
C ILE A 27 4.44 -3.11 0.06
N ARG A 28 5.29 -4.08 0.39
CA ARG A 28 5.28 -4.72 1.71
C ARG A 28 6.22 -3.93 2.62
N PRO A 29 5.71 -3.32 3.70
CA PRO A 29 6.54 -2.62 4.68
C PRO A 29 7.53 -3.56 5.39
N PRO A 30 8.57 -3.02 6.03
CA PRO A 30 9.43 -3.77 6.92
C PRO A 30 8.60 -4.25 8.13
N VAL A 31 9.06 -5.29 8.81
CA VAL A 31 8.42 -5.79 10.02
C VAL A 31 8.81 -4.91 11.19
N PHE A 32 7.83 -4.47 11.98
CA PHE A 32 8.06 -3.61 13.14
C PHE A 32 7.77 -4.35 14.43
N PHE A 33 8.71 -4.32 15.36
CA PHE A 33 8.62 -5.09 16.60
C PHE A 33 9.34 -4.38 17.75
N HIS A 34 8.92 -4.66 18.98
CA HIS A 34 9.62 -4.15 20.15
C HIS A 34 10.94 -4.89 20.35
N LYS A 35 11.99 -4.21 20.81
CA LYS A 35 13.34 -4.79 21.01
C LYS A 35 13.42 -5.95 22.03
N ARG A 36 12.33 -6.19 22.76
CA ARG A 36 12.18 -7.31 23.72
C ARG A 36 11.30 -8.44 23.19
N SER A 37 10.84 -8.37 21.93
CA SER A 37 10.10 -9.46 21.30
C SER A 37 10.99 -10.70 21.17
N LEU A 38 10.43 -11.88 21.46
CA LEU A 38 11.13 -13.15 21.36
C LEU A 38 11.29 -13.62 19.91
N SER A 39 10.42 -13.17 19.01
CA SER A 39 10.42 -13.54 17.59
C SER A 39 9.99 -12.36 16.72
N ASN A 40 10.52 -12.35 15.50
CA ASN A 40 10.25 -11.39 14.43
C ASN A 40 10.53 -12.04 13.06
N GLU A 41 9.94 -13.22 12.83
CA GLU A 41 10.33 -14.08 11.73
C GLU A 41 10.17 -13.42 10.35
N ALA A 42 11.24 -13.53 9.55
CA ALA A 42 11.23 -13.21 8.15
C ALA A 42 10.40 -14.25 7.39
N THR A 43 9.23 -13.85 6.90
CA THR A 43 8.36 -14.73 6.11
C THR A 43 8.28 -14.27 4.66
N PRO A 44 8.18 -15.19 3.68
CA PRO A 44 7.83 -14.81 2.31
C PRO A 44 6.46 -14.14 2.25
N SER A 45 6.29 -13.12 1.39
CA SER A 45 4.99 -12.48 1.19
C SER A 45 4.14 -13.24 0.18
N LEU A 46 3.27 -14.13 0.67
CA LEU A 46 2.28 -14.76 -0.20
C LEU A 46 1.31 -13.74 -0.80
N ALA A 47 0.85 -12.78 0.01
CA ALA A 47 -0.05 -11.73 -0.46
C ALA A 47 0.52 -10.96 -1.67
N LEU A 48 1.79 -10.53 -1.57
CA LEU A 48 2.45 -9.83 -2.66
C LEU A 48 2.65 -10.72 -3.90
N ALA A 49 3.00 -11.99 -3.69
CA ALA A 49 3.16 -12.96 -4.77
C ALA A 49 1.83 -13.21 -5.52
N TYR A 50 0.74 -13.47 -4.80
CA TYR A 50 -0.59 -13.72 -5.39
C TYR A 50 -1.13 -12.50 -6.12
N ILE A 51 -1.10 -11.31 -5.50
CA ILE A 51 -1.58 -10.07 -6.13
C ILE A 51 -0.75 -9.76 -7.38
N THR A 52 0.58 -9.88 -7.30
CA THR A 52 1.46 -9.63 -8.44
C THR A 52 1.18 -10.59 -9.59
N ALA A 53 1.05 -11.89 -9.30
CA ALA A 53 0.74 -12.90 -10.31
C ALA A 53 -0.63 -12.67 -10.94
N TYR A 54 -1.64 -12.34 -10.13
CA TYR A 54 -2.99 -12.04 -10.59
C TYR A 54 -3.02 -10.81 -11.49
N LEU A 55 -2.39 -9.70 -11.09
CA LEU A 55 -2.30 -8.50 -11.92
C LEU A 55 -1.57 -8.75 -13.24
N ARG A 56 -0.50 -9.55 -13.23
CA ARG A 56 0.22 -9.98 -14.43
C ARG A 56 -0.65 -10.78 -15.38
N HIS A 57 -1.49 -11.67 -14.85
CA HIS A 57 -2.47 -12.41 -15.65
C HIS A 57 -3.45 -11.47 -16.38
N HIS A 58 -3.75 -10.30 -15.80
CA HIS A 58 -4.64 -9.28 -16.38
C HIS A 58 -3.90 -8.16 -17.15
N GLY A 59 -2.64 -8.38 -17.51
CA GLY A 59 -1.87 -7.51 -18.40
C GLY A 59 -1.23 -6.29 -17.72
N TYR A 60 -1.20 -6.24 -16.40
CA TYR A 60 -0.39 -5.27 -15.65
C TYR A 60 1.03 -5.81 -15.44
N ASP A 61 1.99 -4.93 -15.21
CA ASP A 61 3.33 -5.31 -14.73
C ASP A 61 3.69 -4.45 -13.52
N PRO A 62 3.24 -4.86 -12.31
CA PRO A 62 3.47 -4.07 -11.12
C PRO A 62 4.95 -4.15 -10.70
N CYS A 63 5.50 -3.00 -10.33
CA CYS A 63 6.71 -2.94 -9.51
C CYS A 63 6.33 -3.42 -8.11
N TRP A 64 7.17 -4.24 -7.48
CA TRP A 64 6.93 -4.70 -6.13
C TRP A 64 8.20 -4.48 -5.29
N ILE A 65 7.99 -4.03 -4.06
CA ILE A 65 9.05 -3.75 -3.08
C ILE A 65 8.70 -4.58 -1.85
N ASP A 66 9.48 -5.63 -1.60
CA ASP A 66 9.37 -6.40 -0.35
C ASP A 66 10.47 -5.94 0.59
N ALA A 67 10.14 -4.97 1.44
CA ALA A 67 11.13 -4.37 2.34
C ALA A 67 11.74 -5.40 3.28
N MET A 68 10.98 -6.41 3.71
CA MET A 68 11.47 -7.48 4.56
C MET A 68 12.45 -8.37 3.81
N ALA A 69 12.12 -8.80 2.59
CA ALA A 69 12.98 -9.67 1.79
C ALA A 69 14.25 -8.96 1.30
N GLU A 70 14.13 -7.72 0.81
CA GLU A 70 15.25 -6.95 0.27
C GLU A 70 16.20 -6.43 1.37
N GLY A 71 15.71 -6.31 2.61
CA GLY A 71 16.48 -5.89 3.78
C GLY A 71 16.66 -7.01 4.82
N LEU A 72 16.65 -8.28 4.39
CA LEU A 72 16.57 -9.45 5.28
C LEU A 72 17.57 -9.45 6.44
N ASN A 73 18.77 -8.92 6.23
CA ASN A 73 19.84 -8.91 7.24
C ASN A 73 20.02 -7.55 7.92
N ALA A 74 19.03 -6.65 7.79
CA ALA A 74 19.10 -5.29 8.31
C ALA A 74 18.03 -5.05 9.37
N THR A 75 18.47 -4.60 10.54
CA THR A 75 17.60 -4.06 11.59
C THR A 75 18.05 -2.66 11.96
N TRP A 76 17.10 -1.80 12.31
CA TRP A 76 17.35 -0.39 12.60
C TRP A 76 16.35 0.17 13.60
N GLU A 77 16.76 1.20 14.34
CA GLU A 77 15.92 1.84 15.36
C GLU A 77 14.94 2.84 14.73
N LEU A 78 13.70 2.85 15.23
CA LEU A 78 12.72 3.85 14.85
C LEU A 78 12.88 5.11 15.72
N LYS A 79 13.31 6.21 15.11
CA LYS A 79 13.49 7.50 15.80
C LYS A 79 12.22 7.98 16.51
N ASN A 80 11.06 7.81 15.86
CA ASN A 80 9.76 8.25 16.38
C ASN A 80 9.13 7.26 17.37
N TYR A 81 9.68 6.04 17.49
CA TYR A 81 9.14 4.97 18.32
C TYR A 81 10.26 4.33 19.16
N PRO A 82 10.74 5.00 20.22
CA PRO A 82 11.81 4.48 21.06
C PRO A 82 11.49 3.09 21.62
N GLY A 83 12.43 2.16 21.48
CA GLY A 83 12.24 0.76 21.89
C GLY A 83 11.68 -0.16 20.83
N PHE A 84 11.26 0.36 19.67
CA PHE A 84 10.90 -0.42 18.50
C PHE A 84 12.03 -0.47 17.47
N LEU A 85 12.09 -1.58 16.74
CA LEU A 85 13.01 -1.85 15.65
C LEU A 85 12.23 -2.13 14.37
N GLY A 86 12.80 -1.72 13.23
CA GLY A 86 12.38 -2.14 11.90
C GLY A 86 13.31 -3.24 11.42
N HIS A 87 12.76 -4.30 10.83
CA HIS A 87 13.50 -5.37 10.14
C HIS A 87 13.17 -5.31 8.65
N GLY A 88 14.18 -5.06 7.82
CA GLY A 88 14.00 -4.82 6.40
C GLY A 88 14.56 -3.46 5.96
N LEU A 89 14.14 -3.00 4.78
CA LEU A 89 14.51 -1.70 4.25
C LEU A 89 13.99 -0.55 5.13
N THR A 90 14.78 0.51 5.23
CA THR A 90 14.37 1.81 5.80
C THR A 90 13.34 2.51 4.91
N ILE A 91 12.61 3.49 5.47
CA ILE A 91 11.65 4.30 4.70
C ILE A 91 12.34 4.98 3.51
N GLU A 92 13.54 5.52 3.70
CA GLU A 92 14.33 6.18 2.67
C GLU A 92 14.74 5.23 1.54
N GLN A 93 15.09 3.99 1.89
CA GLN A 93 15.40 2.94 0.92
C GLN A 93 14.18 2.46 0.14
N ILE A 94 12.99 2.46 0.76
CA ILE A 94 11.73 2.17 0.06
C ILE A 94 11.43 3.31 -0.91
N LEU A 95 11.48 4.57 -0.44
CA LEU A 95 11.23 5.76 -1.26
C LEU A 95 12.13 5.84 -2.50
N SER A 96 13.39 5.41 -2.40
CA SER A 96 14.33 5.42 -3.54
C SER A 96 14.03 4.34 -4.58
N ARG A 97 13.27 3.30 -4.22
CA ARG A 97 12.91 2.19 -5.11
C ARG A 97 11.58 2.39 -5.84
N ILE A 98 10.70 3.26 -5.34
CA ILE A 98 9.42 3.53 -6.00
C ILE A 98 9.68 4.25 -7.34
N PRO A 99 9.28 3.69 -8.50
CA PRO A 99 9.40 4.35 -9.80
C PRO A 99 8.70 5.70 -9.82
N SER A 100 9.34 6.71 -10.41
CA SER A 100 8.82 8.08 -10.43
C SER A 100 7.50 8.24 -11.18
N ASP A 101 7.20 7.31 -12.10
CA ASP A 101 5.97 7.23 -12.88
C ASP A 101 4.90 6.34 -12.23
N SER A 102 5.06 5.96 -10.96
CA SER A 102 4.02 5.22 -10.22
C SER A 102 2.73 6.03 -10.12
N GLU A 103 1.65 5.47 -10.65
CA GLU A 103 0.31 6.08 -10.68
C GLU A 103 -0.58 5.55 -9.55
N VAL A 104 -0.40 4.28 -9.18
CA VAL A 104 -1.10 3.64 -8.07
C VAL A 104 -0.07 2.98 -7.16
N ILE A 105 -0.13 3.28 -5.86
CA ILE A 105 0.76 2.69 -4.86
C ILE A 105 -0.08 1.90 -3.86
N GLY A 106 0.15 0.59 -3.84
CA GLY A 106 -0.47 -0.36 -2.93
C GLY A 106 0.38 -0.60 -1.69
N PHE A 107 -0.24 -0.57 -0.51
CA PHE A 107 0.41 -0.83 0.77
C PHE A 107 -0.19 -2.05 1.46
N HIS A 108 0.67 -2.96 1.91
CA HIS A 108 0.27 -4.06 2.76
C HIS A 108 0.30 -3.62 4.24
N ALA A 109 -0.82 -3.74 4.96
CA ALA A 109 -0.88 -3.57 6.41
C ALA A 109 -1.58 -4.77 7.05
N MET A 110 -0.77 -5.70 7.56
CA MET A 110 -1.25 -6.96 8.13
C MET A 110 -1.72 -6.79 9.58
N PHE A 111 -0.86 -6.26 10.45
CA PHE A 111 -1.11 -6.27 11.89
C PHE A 111 -1.36 -4.86 12.45
N SER A 112 -2.38 -4.72 13.29
CA SER A 112 -2.74 -3.44 13.91
C SER A 112 -1.64 -2.84 14.80
N SER A 113 -0.77 -3.68 15.36
CA SER A 113 0.39 -3.22 16.15
C SER A 113 1.42 -2.46 15.32
N GLU A 114 1.46 -2.70 14.01
CA GLU A 114 2.39 -2.06 13.08
C GLU A 114 1.78 -0.80 12.43
N TRP A 115 0.47 -0.59 12.58
CA TRP A 115 -0.25 0.49 11.89
C TRP A 115 0.39 1.88 12.04
N PRO A 116 0.81 2.34 13.23
CA PRO A 116 1.42 3.68 13.34
C PRO A 116 2.65 3.83 12.44
N MET A 117 3.50 2.81 12.36
CA MET A 117 4.71 2.81 11.54
C MET A 117 4.39 2.67 10.05
N VAL A 118 3.39 1.86 9.69
CA VAL A 118 2.89 1.75 8.30
C VAL A 118 2.26 3.06 7.84
N ARG A 119 1.50 3.74 8.70
CA ARG A 119 0.95 5.07 8.44
C ARG A 119 2.07 6.07 8.18
N ASP A 120 3.10 6.08 9.01
CA ASP A 120 4.25 7.00 8.83
C ASP A 120 4.94 6.76 7.48
N LEU A 121 5.07 5.50 7.04
CA LEU A 121 5.53 5.16 5.68
C LEU A 121 4.58 5.73 4.60
N ILE A 122 3.27 5.52 4.72
CA ILE A 122 2.29 6.04 3.76
C ILE A 122 2.38 7.57 3.65
N MET A 123 2.53 8.26 4.78
CA MET A 123 2.70 9.72 4.81
C MET A 123 3.98 10.16 4.11
N ALA A 124 5.11 9.50 4.37
CA ALA A 124 6.38 9.79 3.70
C ALA A 124 6.31 9.54 2.17
N VAL A 125 5.62 8.47 1.75
CA VAL A 125 5.40 8.21 0.32
C VAL A 125 4.48 9.28 -0.29
N ARG A 126 3.49 9.79 0.44
CA ARG A 126 2.60 10.87 -0.05
C ARG A 126 3.36 12.15 -0.36
N GLU A 127 4.35 12.51 0.45
CA GLU A 127 5.17 13.69 0.21
C GLU A 127 5.90 13.63 -1.13
N LYS A 128 6.38 12.45 -1.53
CA LYS A 128 7.10 12.23 -2.79
C LYS A 128 6.16 11.96 -3.98
N PHE A 129 5.00 11.36 -3.74
CA PHE A 129 4.01 10.97 -4.75
C PHE A 129 2.65 11.63 -4.46
N PRO A 130 2.53 12.97 -4.58
CA PRO A 130 1.32 13.70 -4.19
C PRO A 130 0.11 13.38 -5.07
N HIS A 131 0.35 12.90 -6.30
CA HIS A 131 -0.69 12.66 -7.32
C HIS A 131 -1.07 11.18 -7.49
N ALA A 132 -0.27 10.24 -6.98
CA ALA A 132 -0.56 8.82 -7.10
C ALA A 132 -1.75 8.42 -6.23
N LEU A 133 -2.55 7.47 -6.68
CA LEU A 133 -3.65 6.91 -5.90
C LEU A 133 -3.10 5.89 -4.89
N PHE A 134 -3.40 6.07 -3.61
CA PHE A 134 -2.92 5.18 -2.55
C PHE A 134 -4.00 4.21 -2.12
N VAL A 135 -3.68 2.91 -2.22
CA VAL A 135 -4.56 1.82 -1.81
C VAL A 135 -3.85 1.03 -0.73
N ALA A 136 -4.55 0.67 0.35
CA ALA A 136 -4.00 -0.22 1.37
C ALA A 136 -4.93 -1.40 1.62
N GLY A 137 -4.36 -2.57 1.90
CA GLY A 137 -5.09 -3.79 2.23
C GLY A 137 -4.36 -4.62 3.27
N GLY A 138 -4.95 -5.75 3.67
CA GLY A 138 -4.48 -6.61 4.75
C GLY A 138 -5.43 -6.62 5.94
N GLU A 139 -5.19 -7.51 6.90
CA GLU A 139 -6.12 -7.76 8.01
C GLU A 139 -6.42 -6.50 8.84
N HIS A 140 -5.42 -5.65 9.09
CA HIS A 140 -5.64 -4.37 9.76
C HIS A 140 -6.65 -3.49 9.00
N LEU A 141 -6.47 -3.34 7.68
CA LEU A 141 -7.38 -2.53 6.85
C LEU A 141 -8.76 -3.17 6.75
N THR A 142 -8.86 -4.49 6.70
CA THR A 142 -10.14 -5.20 6.67
C THR A 142 -10.92 -4.99 7.96
N ALA A 143 -10.24 -5.01 9.11
CA ALA A 143 -10.84 -4.88 10.44
C ALA A 143 -11.18 -3.43 10.82
N LEU A 144 -10.34 -2.46 10.43
CA LEU A 144 -10.38 -1.08 10.93
C LEU A 144 -10.42 -0.02 9.82
N THR A 145 -11.06 -0.32 8.68
CA THR A 145 -11.01 0.51 7.47
C THR A 145 -11.33 1.99 7.72
N GLU A 146 -12.45 2.28 8.37
CA GLU A 146 -12.90 3.66 8.62
C GLU A 146 -11.97 4.39 9.59
N TYR A 147 -11.43 3.67 10.58
CA TYR A 147 -10.43 4.22 11.49
C TYR A 147 -9.14 4.56 10.74
N SER A 148 -8.63 3.64 9.93
CA SER A 148 -7.37 3.80 9.19
C SER A 148 -7.45 4.95 8.18
N LEU A 149 -8.57 5.09 7.45
CA LEU A 149 -8.79 6.22 6.53
C LEU A 149 -8.89 7.57 7.25
N ARG A 150 -9.46 7.58 8.47
CA ARG A 150 -9.51 8.79 9.30
C ARG A 150 -8.14 9.15 9.87
N ASP A 151 -7.40 8.15 10.36
CA ASP A 151 -6.11 8.30 11.03
C ASP A 151 -4.95 8.57 10.05
N CYS A 152 -5.04 8.04 8.83
CA CYS A 152 -4.12 8.31 7.72
C CYS A 152 -4.85 9.03 6.59
N PRO A 153 -4.97 10.37 6.61
CA PRO A 153 -5.70 11.07 5.56
C PRO A 153 -5.00 11.00 4.19
N ALA A 154 -3.72 10.60 4.16
CA ALA A 154 -2.95 10.41 2.93
C ALA A 154 -3.35 9.15 2.15
N LEU A 155 -4.00 8.20 2.80
CA LEU A 155 -4.54 6.99 2.19
C LEU A 155 -5.86 7.31 1.48
N ASP A 156 -5.99 6.93 0.20
CA ASP A 156 -7.21 7.21 -0.57
C ASP A 156 -8.26 6.09 -0.42
N ILE A 157 -7.81 4.82 -0.42
CA ILE A 157 -8.70 3.65 -0.45
C ILE A 157 -8.22 2.56 0.52
N GLY A 158 -9.16 2.04 1.32
CA GLY A 158 -8.96 0.81 2.10
C GLY A 158 -9.66 -0.38 1.43
N ALA A 159 -8.89 -1.37 1.01
CA ALA A 159 -9.39 -2.62 0.44
C ALA A 159 -9.68 -3.64 1.55
N ARG A 160 -10.92 -4.13 1.62
CA ARG A 160 -11.39 -5.12 2.60
C ARG A 160 -11.50 -6.50 1.98
N GLY A 161 -11.05 -7.52 2.74
CA GLY A 161 -11.04 -8.91 2.31
C GLY A 161 -9.88 -9.23 1.36
N GLU A 162 -10.11 -10.16 0.44
CA GLU A 162 -9.11 -10.56 -0.57
C GLU A 162 -8.79 -9.42 -1.54
N GLY A 163 -7.50 -9.22 -1.79
CA GLY A 163 -6.97 -8.01 -2.43
C GLY A 163 -6.83 -8.13 -3.96
N GLU A 164 -6.74 -9.33 -4.49
CA GLU A 164 -6.42 -9.63 -5.89
C GLU A 164 -7.50 -9.05 -6.83
N HIS A 165 -8.73 -9.51 -6.65
CA HIS A 165 -9.88 -9.06 -7.44
C HIS A 165 -10.18 -7.58 -7.19
N ARG A 166 -10.01 -7.12 -5.95
CA ARG A 166 -10.38 -5.76 -5.54
C ARG A 166 -9.40 -4.72 -6.09
N LEU A 167 -8.11 -5.01 -6.06
CA LEU A 167 -7.13 -4.13 -6.66
C LEU A 167 -7.33 -4.04 -8.16
N LEU A 168 -7.57 -5.17 -8.85
CA LEU A 168 -7.89 -5.14 -10.29
C LEU A 168 -9.14 -4.30 -10.57
N GLU A 169 -10.21 -4.49 -9.80
CA GLU A 169 -11.45 -3.72 -9.95
C GLU A 169 -11.21 -2.22 -9.80
N ILE A 170 -10.43 -1.80 -8.80
CA ILE A 170 -10.03 -0.40 -8.61
C ILE A 170 -9.29 0.10 -9.84
N LEU A 171 -8.25 -0.63 -10.29
CA LEU A 171 -7.41 -0.21 -11.42
C LEU A 171 -8.23 -0.05 -12.71
N GLU A 172 -9.07 -1.03 -13.05
CA GLU A 172 -9.92 -0.99 -14.25
C GLU A 172 -11.04 0.05 -14.15
N THR A 173 -11.54 0.34 -12.94
CA THR A 173 -12.54 1.39 -12.74
C THR A 173 -11.92 2.76 -12.96
N VAL A 174 -10.74 3.00 -12.36
CA VAL A 174 -9.99 4.25 -12.53
C VAL A 174 -9.61 4.46 -14.00
N ALA A 175 -9.06 3.44 -14.66
CA ALA A 175 -8.64 3.51 -16.05
C ALA A 175 -9.79 3.84 -17.03
N ARG A 176 -11.05 3.53 -16.66
CA ARG A 176 -12.24 3.79 -17.49
C ARG A 176 -12.98 5.08 -17.17
N GLY A 177 -12.46 5.95 -16.29
CA GLY A 177 -13.22 7.14 -15.90
C GLY A 177 -14.25 6.90 -14.79
N GLY A 178 -14.26 5.71 -14.18
CA GLY A 178 -15.25 5.33 -13.20
C GLY A 178 -15.02 5.98 -11.82
N ALA A 179 -16.10 6.12 -11.06
CA ALA A 179 -16.04 6.56 -9.67
C ALA A 179 -15.60 5.39 -8.76
N VAL A 180 -14.76 5.70 -7.78
CA VAL A 180 -14.21 4.71 -6.84
C VAL A 180 -14.63 5.08 -5.41
N ASN A 181 -15.09 4.11 -4.63
CA ASN A 181 -15.48 4.34 -3.23
C ASN A 181 -14.25 4.23 -2.31
N PRO A 182 -14.01 5.18 -1.38
CA PRO A 182 -12.94 5.09 -0.39
C PRO A 182 -13.01 3.82 0.49
N VAL A 183 -14.22 3.30 0.71
CA VAL A 183 -14.47 2.04 1.41
C VAL A 183 -15.14 1.07 0.44
N TYR A 184 -14.38 0.10 -0.06
CA TYR A 184 -14.97 -1.04 -0.76
C TYR A 184 -15.68 -1.94 0.25
N ARG A 185 -17.02 -1.91 0.25
CA ARG A 185 -17.84 -2.72 1.16
C ARG A 185 -17.83 -4.19 0.71
N ILE A 186 -17.74 -5.06 1.70
CA ILE A 186 -17.71 -6.52 1.56
C ILE A 186 -19.01 -7.03 0.92
N GLY A 187 -18.88 -7.95 -0.04
CA GLY A 187 -19.82 -9.04 -0.22
C GLY A 187 -19.33 -10.21 0.63
N TYR A 188 -20.09 -10.58 1.65
CA TYR A 188 -19.83 -11.78 2.43
C TYR A 188 -20.48 -12.95 1.69
N LEU A 189 -19.76 -14.07 1.62
CA LEU A 189 -20.33 -15.39 1.89
C LEU A 189 -19.48 -16.02 3.00
#